data_AF-A0AAD9JHI2-F1
#
_entry.id   AF-A0AAD9JHI2-F1
#
_cell.length_a   1.000
_cell.length_b   1.000
_cell.length_c   1.000
_cell.angle_alpha   90.00
_cell.angle_beta   90.00
_cell.angle_gamma   90.00
#
_symmetry.space_group_name_H-M   'P 1'
#
loop_
_entity.id
_entity.type
_entity.pdbx_description
1 polymer ?
#
loop_
_entity_poly.entity_id
_entity_poly.type
_entity_poly.pdbx_seq_one_letter_code
_entity_poly.pdbx_strand_id
1 'polypeptide(L)'
;VESIRIGRIPPTYRPSLSNVHDVTVNCGSRVNNMCEAWSRGLSTLVGHAHPTIWTPIQSPRKEISAVERTLLLSDIGQLPEKRVRRHTKQLQEQLVTMCKQYMLLHKPLHQAQVKILE
;
A
#
# COMPACT_ATOMS: atom_id res chain seq x y z
N VAL A 1 -26.17 -6.63 -16.41
CA VAL A 1 -24.96 -5.89 -15.98
C VAL A 1 -23.85 -6.31 -16.91
N GLU A 2 -23.51 -5.46 -17.90
CA GLU A 2 -22.43 -5.76 -18.83
C GLU A 2 -21.09 -5.76 -18.10
N SER A 3 -20.32 -6.83 -18.26
CA SER A 3 -18.97 -6.94 -17.70
C SER A 3 -18.05 -6.02 -18.47
N ILE A 4 -17.45 -5.03 -17.79
CA ILE A 4 -16.44 -4.15 -18.37
C ILE A 4 -15.28 -5.02 -18.86
N ARG A 5 -15.13 -5.15 -20.17
CA ARG A 5 -13.94 -5.75 -20.78
C ARG A 5 -12.83 -4.70 -20.71
N ILE A 6 -12.00 -4.80 -19.68
CA ILE A 6 -10.87 -3.88 -19.49
C ILE A 6 -9.80 -4.22 -20.55
N GLY A 7 -9.87 -3.54 -21.70
CA GLY A 7 -8.79 -3.47 -22.68
C GLY A 7 -7.67 -2.53 -22.22
N ARG A 8 -6.65 -2.33 -23.07
CA ARG A 8 -5.62 -1.29 -22.88
C ARG A 8 -6.22 0.10 -23.18
N ILE A 9 -7.06 0.61 -22.27
CA ILE A 9 -7.70 1.91 -22.38
C ILE A 9 -6.80 2.94 -21.67
N PRO A 10 -6.53 4.12 -22.26
CA PRO A 10 -5.80 5.18 -21.58
C PRO A 10 -6.55 5.63 -20.31
N PRO A 11 -5.82 6.00 -19.23
CA PRO A 11 -6.46 6.36 -17.98
C PRO A 11 -7.30 7.64 -18.15
N THR A 12 -8.53 7.62 -17.63
CA THR A 12 -9.46 8.78 -17.68
C THR A 12 -8.87 10.01 -16.96
N TYR A 13 -8.14 9.77 -15.87
CA TYR A 13 -7.48 10.81 -15.09
C TYR A 13 -5.97 10.60 -15.11
N ARG A 14 -5.21 11.70 -15.08
CA ARG A 14 -3.75 11.62 -14.99
C ARG A 14 -3.36 10.85 -13.72
N PRO A 15 -2.46 9.85 -13.80
CA PRO A 15 -1.97 9.14 -12.63
C PRO A 15 -1.40 10.05 -11.53
N SER A 16 -0.91 11.24 -11.90
CA SER A 16 -0.41 12.26 -10.97
C SER A 16 -1.47 12.87 -10.05
N LEU A 17 -2.76 12.75 -10.39
CA LEU A 17 -3.86 13.17 -9.52
C LEU A 17 -4.19 12.15 -8.43
N SER A 18 -3.61 10.95 -8.50
CA SER A 18 -3.83 9.91 -7.49
C SER A 18 -3.12 10.28 -6.19
N ASN A 19 -3.83 10.17 -5.06
CA ASN A 19 -3.28 10.40 -3.71
C ASN A 19 -2.11 9.45 -3.36
N VAL A 20 -1.97 8.33 -4.06
CA VAL A 20 -0.88 7.37 -3.89
C VAL A 20 0.19 7.49 -4.98
N HIS A 21 0.16 8.52 -5.81
CA HIS A 21 1.09 8.68 -6.93
C HIS A 21 2.54 8.78 -6.48
N ASP A 22 2.85 9.73 -5.60
CA ASP A 22 4.24 9.97 -5.16
C ASP A 22 4.79 8.76 -4.42
N VAL A 23 3.98 8.19 -3.53
CA VAL A 23 4.33 6.95 -2.81
C VAL A 23 4.56 5.80 -3.78
N THR A 24 3.77 5.71 -4.86
CA THR A 24 3.95 4.70 -5.90
C THR A 24 5.27 4.89 -6.63
N VAL A 25 5.54 6.08 -7.15
CA VAL A 25 6.74 6.35 -7.96
C VAL A 25 8.02 6.14 -7.14
N ASN A 26 7.97 6.48 -5.85
CA ASN A 26 9.06 6.31 -4.90
C ASN A 26 9.13 4.93 -4.25
N CYS A 27 8.33 3.96 -4.71
CA CYS A 27 8.27 2.60 -4.15
C CYS A 27 8.02 2.57 -2.63
N GLY A 28 7.31 3.57 -2.10
CA GLY A 28 6.98 3.71 -0.69
C GLY A 28 5.80 2.84 -0.25
N SER A 29 5.59 2.80 1.06
CA SER A 29 4.49 2.07 1.68
C SER A 29 3.16 2.84 1.53
N ARG A 30 2.18 2.26 0.82
CA ARG A 30 0.89 2.89 0.48
C ARG A 30 -0.13 3.01 1.63
N VAL A 31 0.28 2.81 2.88
CA VAL A 31 -0.66 2.71 4.02
C VAL A 31 -0.62 3.95 4.90
N ASN A 32 -1.68 4.76 4.83
CA ASN A 32 -2.15 5.56 5.99
C ASN A 32 -3.03 4.73 6.94
N ASN A 33 -3.11 3.41 6.72
CA ASN A 33 -4.23 2.60 7.19
C ASN A 33 -3.85 1.66 8.34
N MET A 34 -3.20 2.22 9.36
CA MET A 34 -2.89 1.48 10.58
C MET A 34 -4.17 1.03 11.29
N CYS A 35 -5.22 1.85 11.26
CA CYS A 35 -6.49 1.55 11.91
C CYS A 35 -7.20 0.34 11.29
N GLU A 36 -7.33 0.23 9.95
CA GLU A 36 -7.93 -0.97 9.38
C GLU A 36 -6.99 -2.18 9.40
N ALA A 37 -5.67 -1.96 9.45
CA ALA A 37 -4.74 -3.07 9.68
C ALA A 37 -4.93 -3.68 11.07
N TRP A 38 -5.08 -2.83 12.09
CA TRP A 38 -5.37 -3.26 13.45
C TRP A 38 -6.74 -3.93 13.56
N SER A 39 -7.80 -3.32 13.02
CA SER A 39 -9.15 -3.91 13.09
C SER A 39 -9.27 -5.26 12.36
N ARG A 40 -8.57 -5.42 11.23
CA ARG A 40 -8.47 -6.72 10.53
C ARG A 40 -7.67 -7.74 11.35
N GLY A 41 -6.60 -7.30 12.01
CA GLY A 41 -5.81 -8.13 12.92
C GLY A 41 -6.65 -8.67 14.07
N LEU A 42 -7.38 -7.78 14.76
CA LEU A 42 -8.26 -8.14 15.86
C LEU A 42 -9.38 -9.08 15.42
N SER A 43 -10.03 -8.77 14.30
CA SER A 43 -11.07 -9.63 13.72
C SER A 43 -10.54 -11.03 13.43
N THR A 44 -9.31 -11.14 12.92
CA THR A 44 -8.65 -12.43 12.63
C THR A 44 -8.33 -13.19 13.91
N LEU A 45 -7.89 -12.51 14.97
CA LEU A 45 -7.59 -13.13 16.26
C LEU A 45 -8.83 -13.61 17.02
N VAL A 46 -9.95 -12.91 16.86
CA VAL A 46 -11.25 -13.31 17.43
C VAL A 46 -11.84 -14.50 16.66
N GLY A 47 -11.60 -14.59 15.35
CA GLY A 47 -11.73 -15.83 14.56
C GLY A 47 -13.15 -16.34 14.28
N HIS A 48 -14.18 -15.81 14.92
CA HIS A 48 -15.57 -16.31 14.79
C HIS A 48 -16.61 -15.20 14.97
N ALA A 49 -17.78 -15.37 14.35
CA ALA A 49 -18.96 -14.52 14.60
C ALA A 49 -19.54 -14.73 16.03
N HIS A 50 -19.33 -15.92 16.60
CA HIS A 50 -19.72 -16.29 17.97
C HIS A 50 -18.53 -16.87 18.74
N PRO A 51 -17.57 -16.03 19.15
CA PRO A 51 -16.43 -16.48 19.93
C PRO A 51 -16.89 -16.90 21.34
N THR A 52 -16.21 -17.88 21.94
CA THR A 52 -16.36 -18.14 23.37
C THR A 52 -15.89 -16.92 24.16
N ILE A 53 -16.40 -16.70 25.37
CA ILE A 53 -16.01 -15.56 26.21
C ILE A 53 -14.49 -15.44 26.42
N TRP A 54 -13.79 -16.58 26.36
CA TRP A 54 -12.34 -16.63 26.50
C TRP A 54 -11.59 -16.04 25.31
N THR A 55 -12.14 -16.14 24.10
CA THR A 55 -11.44 -15.68 22.90
C THR A 55 -11.24 -14.15 22.88
N PRO A 56 -12.24 -13.30 23.17
CA PRO A 56 -12.06 -11.86 23.34
C PRO A 56 -11.19 -11.46 24.54
N ILE A 57 -11.07 -12.30 25.57
CA ILE A 57 -10.19 -12.03 26.73
C ILE A 57 -8.72 -12.30 26.35
N GLN A 58 -8.49 -13.34 25.55
CA GLN A 58 -7.14 -13.77 25.17
C GLN A 58 -6.62 -13.04 23.92
N SER A 59 -7.48 -12.57 23.01
CA SER A 59 -7.04 -11.91 21.78
C SER A 59 -6.25 -10.62 22.04
N PRO A 60 -6.63 -9.69 22.95
CA PRO A 60 -5.85 -8.48 23.20
C PRO A 60 -4.49 -8.79 23.83
N ARG A 61 -4.42 -9.82 24.69
CA ARG A 61 -3.15 -10.28 25.29
C ARG A 61 -2.18 -10.75 24.20
N LYS A 62 -2.67 -11.51 23.22
CA LYS A 62 -1.88 -11.95 22.07
C LYS A 62 -1.42 -10.77 21.21
N GLU A 63 -2.27 -9.76 21.02
CA GLU A 63 -1.89 -8.54 20.29
C GLU A 63 -0.78 -7.78 21.00
N ILE A 64 -0.94 -7.53 22.31
CA ILE A 64 0.06 -6.81 23.11
C ILE A 64 1.40 -7.53 23.03
N SER A 65 1.45 -8.84 23.26
CA SER A 65 2.68 -9.61 23.14
C SER A 65 3.28 -9.63 21.73
N ALA A 66 2.46 -9.53 20.68
CA ALA A 66 2.95 -9.40 19.32
C ALA A 66 3.59 -8.03 19.07
N VAL A 67 2.97 -6.95 19.57
CA VAL A 67 3.50 -5.59 19.49
C VAL A 67 4.80 -5.45 20.29
N GLU A 68 4.82 -5.92 21.53
CA GLU A 68 6.02 -5.93 22.39
C GLU A 68 7.18 -6.66 21.70
N ARG A 69 6.91 -7.82 21.10
CA ARG A 69 7.92 -8.54 20.31
C ARG A 69 8.44 -7.70 19.14
N THR A 70 7.55 -7.01 18.42
CA THR A 70 7.97 -6.14 17.30
C THR A 70 8.84 -4.98 17.79
N LEU A 71 8.51 -4.36 18.92
CA LEU A 71 9.31 -3.29 19.53
C LEU A 71 10.70 -3.81 19.92
N LEU A 72 10.79 -4.93 20.63
CA LEU A 72 12.07 -5.55 21.00
C LEU A 72 12.93 -5.89 19.78
N LEU A 73 12.33 -6.45 18.73
CA LEU A 73 13.03 -6.72 17.47
C LEU A 73 13.47 -5.43 16.76
N SER A 74 12.69 -4.36 16.87
CA SER A 74 13.06 -3.03 16.38
C SER A 74 14.30 -2.51 17.09
N ASP A 75 14.34 -2.60 18.42
CA ASP A 75 15.45 -2.11 19.24
C ASP A 75 16.76 -2.87 18.93
N ILE A 76 16.66 -4.15 18.59
CA ILE A 76 17.79 -5.01 18.20
C ILE A 76 18.14 -4.86 16.69
N GLY A 77 17.32 -4.12 15.93
CA GLY A 77 17.50 -3.95 14.48
C GLY A 77 17.13 -5.19 13.64
N GLN A 78 16.46 -6.17 14.22
CA GLN A 78 16.03 -7.42 13.57
C GLN A 78 14.54 -7.43 13.25
N LEU A 79 14.05 -6.36 12.62
CA LEU A 79 12.66 -6.30 12.21
C LEU A 79 12.35 -7.40 11.18
N PRO A 80 11.27 -8.17 11.36
CA PRO A 80 10.89 -9.19 10.39
C PRO A 80 10.52 -8.50 9.07
N GLU A 81 11.13 -8.95 7.97
CA GLU A 81 10.76 -8.46 6.66
C GLU A 81 9.29 -8.77 6.38
N LYS A 82 8.55 -7.75 5.93
CA LYS A 82 7.17 -7.94 5.49
C LYS A 82 7.15 -8.87 4.29
N ARG A 83 6.65 -10.09 4.47
CA ARG A 83 6.45 -11.04 3.38
C ARG A 83 5.32 -10.55 2.48
N VAL A 84 5.69 -10.07 1.29
CA VAL A 84 4.75 -9.68 0.23
C VAL A 84 4.70 -10.79 -0.81
N ARG A 85 3.49 -11.21 -1.20
CA ARG A 85 3.29 -12.22 -2.25
C ARG A 85 3.94 -11.76 -3.56
N ARG A 86 4.54 -12.69 -4.31
CA ARG A 86 5.21 -12.40 -5.59
C ARG A 86 4.33 -11.63 -6.56
N HIS A 87 3.08 -12.06 -6.72
CA HIS A 87 2.10 -11.39 -7.58
C HIS A 87 1.87 -9.92 -7.19
N THR A 88 1.83 -9.64 -5.88
CA THR A 88 1.69 -8.26 -5.39
C THR A 88 2.92 -7.42 -5.73
N LYS A 89 4.14 -7.96 -5.63
CA LYS A 89 5.37 -7.26 -6.04
C LYS A 89 5.34 -6.95 -7.55
N GLN A 90 4.99 -7.94 -8.37
CA GLN A 90 4.88 -7.78 -9.82
C GLN A 90 3.88 -6.70 -10.21
N LEU A 91 2.70 -6.68 -9.61
CA LEU A 91 1.71 -5.63 -9.85
C LEU A 91 2.21 -4.25 -9.45
N GLN A 92 2.94 -4.15 -8.33
CA GLN A 92 3.53 -2.89 -7.90
C GLN A 92 4.60 -2.39 -8.88
N GLU A 93 5.49 -3.26 -9.34
CA GLU A 93 6.52 -2.97 -10.35
C GLU A 93 5.89 -2.54 -11.68
N GLN A 94 4.84 -3.24 -12.13
CA GLN A 94 4.08 -2.87 -13.32
C GLN A 94 3.45 -1.48 -13.18
N LEU A 95 2.81 -1.22 -12.04
CA LEU A 95 2.16 0.06 -11.79
C LEU A 95 3.18 1.21 -11.76
N VAL A 96 4.35 1.01 -11.15
CA VAL A 96 5.48 1.96 -11.19
C VAL A 96 5.92 2.22 -12.64
N THR A 97 6.07 1.16 -13.43
CA THR A 97 6.46 1.25 -14.83
C THR A 97 5.45 2.07 -15.64
N MET A 98 4.16 1.80 -15.46
CA MET A 98 3.08 2.54 -16.14
C MET A 98 3.07 4.02 -15.73
N CYS A 99 3.25 4.34 -14.45
CA CYS A 99 3.33 5.73 -13.99
C CYS A 99 4.53 6.47 -14.63
N LYS A 100 5.72 5.84 -14.64
CA LYS A 100 6.92 6.43 -15.25
C LYS A 100 6.76 6.64 -16.76
N GLN A 101 6.20 5.66 -17.46
CA GLN A 101 5.90 5.77 -18.89
C GLN A 101 4.93 6.92 -19.17
N TYR A 102 3.88 7.05 -18.38
CA TYR A 102 2.91 8.15 -18.51
C TYR A 102 3.57 9.52 -18.30
N MET A 103 4.46 9.65 -17.30
CA MET A 103 5.20 10.89 -17.04
C MET A 103 6.11 11.27 -18.22
N LEU A 104 6.74 10.30 -18.88
CA LEU A 104 7.58 10.55 -20.05
C LEU A 104 6.78 11.01 -21.27
N LEU A 105 5.64 10.35 -21.54
CA LEU A 105 4.76 10.66 -22.68
C LEU A 105 4.03 12.00 -22.52
N HIS A 106 3.74 12.40 -21.28
CA HIS A 106 2.99 13.61 -20.96
C HIS A 106 3.81 14.64 -20.17
N LYS A 107 5.14 14.67 -20.36
CA LYS A 107 5.99 15.74 -19.83
C LYS A 107 5.38 17.09 -20.22
N PRO A 108 5.06 17.97 -19.27
CA PRO A 108 4.58 19.29 -19.62
C PRO A 108 5.71 20.02 -20.36
N LEU A 109 5.40 20.56 -21.54
CA LEU A 109 6.23 21.52 -22.28
C LEU A 109 6.58 22.78 -21.46
N HIS A 110 5.98 22.95 -20.28
CA HIS A 110 6.06 24.13 -19.43
C HIS A 110 7.39 24.32 -18.66
N GLN A 111 8.35 23.40 -18.77
CA GLN A 111 9.74 23.62 -18.29
C GLN A 111 10.72 24.00 -19.40
N ALA A 112 10.33 23.89 -20.68
CA ALA A 112 11.19 24.30 -21.79
C ALA A 112 11.08 25.80 -22.12
N GLN A 113 10.02 26.48 -21.67
CA GLN A 113 9.79 27.89 -22.00
C GLN A 113 10.36 28.91 -20.99
N VAL A 114 10.82 28.47 -19.81
CA VAL A 114 11.34 29.39 -18.77
C VAL A 114 12.86 29.65 -18.90
N LYS A 115 13.55 29.02 -19.87
CA LYS A 115 14.99 29.24 -20.12
C LYS A 115 15.31 30.09 -21.35
N ILE A 116 14.31 30.68 -22.01
CA ILE A 116 14.51 31.47 -23.25
C ILE A 116 14.41 32.99 -23.00
N LEU A 117 14.29 33.43 -21.73
CA LEU A 117 14.21 34.85 -21.36
C LEU A 117 15.13 35.24 -20.19
N GLU A 118 16.37 34.75 -20.18
CA GLU A 118 17.48 35.38 -19.46
C GLU A 118 18.63 35.68 -20.43
#